data_AF-A0A2G5E1U1-F1
#
_entry.id   AF-A0A2G5E1U1-F1
#
_cell.length_a   1.000
_cell.length_b   1.000
_cell.length_c   1.000
_cell.angle_alpha   90.00
_cell.angle_beta   90.00
_cell.angle_gamma   90.00
#
_symmetry.space_group_name_H-M   'P 1'
#
loop_
_entity.id
_entity.type
_entity.pdbx_description
1 polymer ?
#
loop_
_entity_poly.entity_id
_entity_poly.type
_entity_poly.pdbx_seq_one_letter_code
_entity_poly.pdbx_strand_id
1 'polypeptide(L)'
;MDLSWCRFVGALVVAILLCLQGFCYSEQAPNYSFVHDSTSAPNISYYDYIIIGGGTAGCPLAATLSQNYSVLLIERGGSPYGNPNITNLANFGASLSDNTPTSPAQPFISEDGVYNSRARVLGGGSCLNAGFYTRASVDYVNNAGWDGNLVNQSYQWVEKLVAFEPPMRQWQSAVRDGLLEVGVTPYNGFTYDHIIGTKVGGTIFDRDGHRHTAADLLEYANPKGLTVLLNATVHQILFRTKGKAKPTAHGVIFSDSLGIKHRAQLNKGSKNEIILSAGALGSPQLLMLSGVGPAEHLRSHNITVLVDQPMVGQGMSDNPMNAIYIPSPLDVEVSLIQVVGITPVGSYIEAASGANFGSPAGMQSFGMFEPQTGELFTVRSDQSNPGMAKFFEAMKPADRVFRGGFILEKDPEDLRRCAEGIRIISRVIASRAFSKFTYPYLSFPALVNMTLSFPVNMLPKHNNVTSSHEQFCRDSVMTIWHYHGGNQVGKVVDNDYKVLGVDALRVIDGSTFQYSPGTNPQATVMMLGR
;
A
#
# COMPACT_ATOMS: atom_id res chain seq x y z
N MET A 1 33.81 51.32 -14.41
CA MET A 1 33.32 49.92 -14.37
C MET A 1 32.22 49.89 -13.32
N ASP A 2 30.98 50.02 -13.79
CA ASP A 2 29.84 50.37 -12.94
C ASP A 2 29.31 49.17 -12.16
N LEU A 3 29.12 49.40 -10.86
CA LEU A 3 28.50 48.49 -9.88
C LEU A 3 27.11 47.98 -10.32
N SER A 4 26.47 48.67 -11.26
CA SER A 4 25.20 48.30 -11.88
C SER A 4 25.30 47.01 -12.72
N TRP A 5 26.40 46.83 -13.45
CA TRP A 5 26.58 45.65 -14.32
C TRP A 5 26.77 44.37 -13.51
N CYS A 6 27.52 44.44 -12.41
CA CYS A 6 27.72 43.29 -11.50
C CYS A 6 26.42 42.89 -10.78
N ARG A 7 25.53 43.83 -10.48
CA ARG A 7 24.21 43.54 -9.88
C ARG A 7 23.26 42.88 -10.87
N PHE A 8 23.28 43.31 -12.14
CA PHE A 8 22.45 42.71 -13.19
C PHE A 8 22.89 41.28 -13.53
N VAL A 9 24.20 41.04 -13.65
CA VAL A 9 24.75 39.69 -13.89
C VAL A 9 24.53 38.78 -12.68
N GLY A 10 24.68 39.30 -11.46
CA GLY A 10 24.38 38.55 -10.23
C GLY A 10 22.90 38.14 -10.11
N ALA A 11 21.98 39.04 -10.45
CA ALA A 11 20.54 38.75 -10.45
C ALA A 11 20.15 37.71 -11.52
N LEU A 12 20.78 37.76 -12.71
CA LEU A 12 20.54 36.79 -13.77
C LEU A 12 21.07 35.39 -13.42
N VAL A 13 22.25 35.30 -12.77
CA VAL A 13 22.82 34.04 -12.30
C VAL A 13 21.99 33.43 -11.16
N VAL A 14 21.46 34.25 -10.25
CA VAL A 14 20.55 33.79 -9.19
C VAL A 14 19.20 33.36 -9.78
N ALA A 15 18.66 34.06 -10.77
CA ALA A 15 17.43 33.66 -11.46
C ALA A 15 17.62 32.33 -12.23
N ILE A 16 18.76 32.14 -12.90
CA ILE A 16 19.08 30.88 -13.59
C ILE A 16 19.30 29.74 -12.59
N LEU A 17 19.95 29.99 -11.44
CA LEU A 17 20.12 29.00 -10.37
C LEU A 17 18.78 28.64 -9.69
N LEU A 18 17.87 29.60 -9.52
CA LEU A 18 16.52 29.36 -9.00
C LEU A 18 15.62 28.64 -10.03
N CYS A 19 15.78 28.92 -11.34
CA CYS A 19 15.11 28.18 -12.39
C CYS A 19 15.65 26.75 -12.57
N LEU A 20 16.92 26.49 -12.21
CA LEU A 20 17.51 25.14 -12.22
C LEU A 20 17.22 24.35 -10.93
N GLN A 21 16.78 25.00 -9.85
CA GLN A 21 16.31 24.34 -8.62
C GLN A 21 14.82 23.98 -8.63
N GLY A 22 14.10 24.30 -9.72
CA GLY A 22 12.66 24.07 -9.86
C GLY A 22 12.25 22.83 -10.65
N PHE A 23 13.20 22.03 -11.15
CA PHE A 23 12.86 20.76 -11.80
C PHE A 23 12.75 19.66 -10.74
N CYS A 24 11.62 19.65 -10.04
CA CYS A 24 11.22 18.50 -9.24
C CYS A 24 10.85 17.35 -10.19
N TYR A 25 11.68 16.30 -10.21
CA TYR A 25 11.59 15.19 -11.17
C TYR A 25 10.39 14.24 -10.94
N SER A 26 9.62 14.39 -9.85
CA SER A 26 8.57 13.44 -9.46
C SER A 26 7.23 13.63 -10.21
N GLU A 27 6.88 14.86 -10.62
CA GLU A 27 5.60 15.13 -11.30
C GLU A 27 5.60 14.74 -12.79
N GLN A 28 6.75 14.87 -13.46
CA GLN A 28 6.89 14.51 -14.86
C GLN A 28 7.37 13.06 -14.97
N ALA A 29 6.75 12.30 -15.87
CA ALA A 29 7.21 10.95 -16.17
C ALA A 29 8.71 10.99 -16.47
N PRO A 30 9.55 10.24 -15.73
CA PRO A 30 10.92 10.03 -16.14
C PRO A 30 10.88 9.51 -17.59
N ASN A 31 11.71 10.07 -18.46
CA ASN A 31 11.76 9.64 -19.86
C ASN A 31 12.51 8.30 -19.97
N TYR A 32 11.92 7.25 -19.42
CA TYR A 32 12.44 5.90 -19.49
C TYR A 32 12.25 5.37 -20.91
N SER A 33 13.32 5.36 -21.69
CA SER A 33 13.33 4.83 -23.05
C SER A 33 12.93 3.36 -23.16
N PHE A 34 12.90 2.65 -22.04
CA PHE A 34 12.56 1.23 -21.92
C PHE A 34 11.11 0.96 -21.48
N VAL A 35 10.31 1.99 -21.19
CA VAL A 35 8.90 1.84 -20.83
C VAL A 35 8.04 2.06 -22.07
N HIS A 36 7.21 1.09 -22.39
CA HIS A 36 6.38 1.10 -23.58
C HIS A 36 4.95 0.65 -23.27
N ASP A 37 4.00 1.10 -24.09
CA ASP A 37 2.68 0.48 -24.11
C ASP A 37 2.77 -0.92 -24.74
N SER A 38 1.97 -1.85 -24.23
CA SER A 38 1.91 -3.24 -24.68
C SER A 38 1.65 -3.42 -26.18
N THR A 39 0.96 -2.48 -26.83
CA THR A 39 0.71 -2.51 -28.28
C THR A 39 1.97 -2.44 -29.14
N SER A 40 3.09 -1.97 -28.58
CA SER A 40 4.40 -1.97 -29.23
C SER A 40 5.12 -3.32 -29.15
N ALA A 41 4.60 -4.27 -28.38
CA ALA A 41 5.26 -5.55 -28.17
C ALA A 41 5.26 -6.40 -29.46
N PRO A 42 6.36 -7.10 -29.78
CA PRO A 42 6.35 -8.05 -30.89
C PRO A 42 5.47 -9.26 -30.57
N ASN A 43 5.03 -10.00 -31.60
CA ASN A 43 4.26 -11.24 -31.40
C ASN A 43 5.00 -12.27 -30.53
N ILE A 44 6.32 -12.35 -30.68
CA ILE A 44 7.21 -13.20 -29.89
C ILE A 44 8.46 -12.41 -29.50
N SER A 45 8.84 -12.45 -28.23
CA SER A 45 10.07 -11.84 -27.69
C SER A 45 10.83 -12.81 -26.78
N TYR A 46 12.12 -12.52 -26.53
CA TYR A 46 13.01 -13.37 -25.73
C TYR A 46 13.82 -12.56 -24.71
N TYR A 47 13.89 -13.04 -23.48
CA TYR A 47 14.57 -12.39 -22.36
C TYR A 47 15.22 -13.42 -21.43
N ASP A 48 16.22 -13.02 -20.65
CA ASP A 48 16.81 -13.89 -19.63
C ASP A 48 15.88 -14.03 -18.41
N TYR A 49 15.18 -12.95 -18.06
CA TYR A 49 14.17 -12.95 -17.00
C TYR A 49 12.88 -12.30 -17.48
N ILE A 50 11.74 -12.88 -17.09
CA ILE A 50 10.42 -12.31 -17.31
C ILE A 50 9.77 -12.14 -15.94
N ILE A 51 9.52 -10.89 -15.55
CA ILE A 51 8.87 -10.52 -14.30
C ILE A 51 7.42 -10.16 -14.60
N ILE A 52 6.49 -10.79 -13.90
CA ILE A 52 5.05 -10.58 -14.06
C ILE A 52 4.55 -9.76 -12.87
N GLY A 53 4.16 -8.51 -13.13
CA GLY A 53 3.72 -7.53 -12.15
C GLY A 53 4.79 -6.48 -11.88
N GLY A 54 4.56 -5.26 -12.35
CA GLY A 54 5.39 -4.07 -12.10
C GLY A 54 5.05 -3.43 -10.76
N GLY A 55 4.93 -4.25 -9.71
CA GLY A 55 4.49 -3.81 -8.39
C GLY A 55 5.63 -3.42 -7.44
N THR A 56 5.29 -3.39 -6.15
CA THR A 56 6.21 -2.98 -5.07
C THR A 56 7.50 -3.80 -5.02
N ALA A 57 7.45 -5.11 -5.30
CA ALA A 57 8.63 -5.97 -5.42
C ALA A 57 9.16 -6.06 -6.86
N GLY A 58 8.28 -6.03 -7.86
CA GLY A 58 8.64 -6.26 -9.25
C GLY A 58 9.53 -5.16 -9.85
N CYS A 59 9.30 -3.90 -9.49
CA CYS A 59 10.14 -2.78 -9.96
C CYS A 59 11.61 -2.87 -9.48
N PRO A 60 11.91 -2.95 -8.16
CA PRO A 60 13.30 -3.09 -7.70
C PRO A 60 13.98 -4.36 -8.18
N LEU A 61 13.22 -5.46 -8.34
CA LEU A 61 13.70 -6.71 -8.93
C LEU A 61 14.15 -6.51 -10.39
N ALA A 62 13.31 -5.87 -11.20
CA ALA A 62 13.61 -5.59 -12.60
C ALA A 62 14.84 -4.69 -12.74
N ALA A 63 14.92 -3.62 -11.93
CA ALA A 63 16.06 -2.71 -11.91
C ALA A 63 17.37 -3.45 -11.57
N THR A 64 17.32 -4.35 -10.58
CA THR A 64 18.48 -5.12 -10.12
C THR A 64 18.95 -6.13 -11.17
N LEU A 65 18.05 -6.93 -11.74
CA LEU A 65 18.41 -7.94 -12.75
C LEU A 65 18.89 -7.29 -14.07
N SER A 66 18.31 -6.15 -14.45
CA SER A 66 18.65 -5.46 -15.71
C SER A 66 20.12 -5.04 -15.81
N GLN A 67 20.83 -4.94 -14.68
CA GLN A 67 22.25 -4.57 -14.67
C GLN A 67 23.10 -5.52 -15.51
N ASN A 68 22.77 -6.82 -15.49
CA ASN A 68 23.58 -7.87 -16.10
C ASN A 68 22.81 -8.74 -17.10
N TYR A 69 21.49 -8.60 -17.20
CA TYR A 69 20.62 -9.51 -17.94
C TYR A 69 19.59 -8.74 -18.77
N SER A 70 19.05 -9.40 -19.80
CA SER A 70 17.87 -8.92 -20.51
C SER A 70 16.61 -9.26 -19.73
N VAL A 71 15.83 -8.24 -19.36
CA VAL A 71 14.67 -8.37 -18.46
C VAL A 71 13.43 -7.78 -19.12
N LEU A 72 12.35 -8.54 -19.09
CA LEU A 72 11.01 -8.04 -19.41
C LEU A 72 10.20 -7.90 -18.11
N LEU A 73 9.67 -6.70 -17.86
CA LEU A 73 8.68 -6.45 -16.81
C LEU A 73 7.30 -6.21 -17.46
N ILE A 74 6.30 -7.00 -17.06
CA ILE A 74 4.95 -6.92 -17.63
C ILE A 74 3.98 -6.41 -16.55
N GLU A 75 3.35 -5.26 -16.79
CA GLU A 75 2.37 -4.65 -15.88
C GLU A 75 1.01 -4.51 -16.56
N ARG A 76 -0.04 -4.94 -15.87
CA ARG A 76 -1.42 -4.90 -16.39
C ARG A 76 -2.05 -3.52 -16.36
N GLY A 77 -1.55 -2.63 -15.51
CA GLY A 77 -1.98 -1.24 -15.40
C GLY A 77 -1.16 -0.27 -16.24
N GLY A 78 -1.57 1.00 -16.18
CA GLY A 78 -0.88 2.11 -16.84
C GLY A 78 0.30 2.67 -16.03
N SER A 79 0.76 3.84 -16.45
CA SER A 79 1.81 4.61 -15.78
C SER A 79 1.25 5.36 -14.56
N PRO A 80 2.00 5.46 -13.44
CA PRO A 80 1.61 6.31 -12.31
C PRO A 80 1.86 7.81 -12.59
N TYR A 81 2.76 8.13 -13.51
CA TYR A 81 3.22 9.49 -13.77
C TYR A 81 2.20 10.32 -14.53
N GLY A 82 2.18 11.64 -14.26
CA GLY A 82 1.24 12.58 -14.87
C GLY A 82 -0.20 12.50 -14.34
N ASN A 83 -0.47 11.61 -13.38
CA ASN A 83 -1.77 11.54 -12.70
C ASN A 83 -1.67 12.12 -11.27
N PRO A 84 -2.13 13.37 -11.04
CA PRO A 84 -2.04 14.01 -9.73
C PRO A 84 -2.90 13.32 -8.65
N ASN A 85 -3.85 12.46 -9.02
CA ASN A 85 -4.60 11.65 -8.05
C ASN A 85 -3.72 10.56 -7.42
N ILE A 86 -2.67 10.14 -8.13
CA ILE A 86 -1.66 9.19 -7.64
C ILE A 86 -0.50 9.94 -7.00
N THR A 87 0.05 10.93 -7.71
CA THR A 87 1.35 11.53 -7.36
C THR A 87 1.29 12.57 -6.25
N ASN A 88 0.12 13.05 -5.84
CA ASN A 88 0.00 14.10 -4.83
C ASN A 88 -0.71 13.62 -3.56
N LEU A 89 -0.07 13.85 -2.41
CA LEU A 89 -0.58 13.55 -1.06
C LEU A 89 -2.00 14.08 -0.84
N ALA A 90 -2.30 15.31 -1.31
CA ALA A 90 -3.59 15.96 -1.12
C ALA A 90 -4.75 15.19 -1.79
N ASN A 91 -4.44 14.37 -2.80
CA ASN A 91 -5.42 13.64 -3.59
C ASN A 91 -5.45 12.14 -3.25
N PHE A 92 -4.85 11.70 -2.14
CA PHE A 92 -4.76 10.30 -1.73
C PHE A 92 -6.09 9.53 -1.86
N GLY A 93 -7.21 10.13 -1.45
CA GLY A 93 -8.52 9.49 -1.54
C GLY A 93 -9.07 9.34 -2.97
N ALA A 94 -8.67 10.22 -3.90
CA ALA A 94 -9.25 10.31 -5.23
C ALA A 94 -9.05 9.03 -6.06
N SER A 95 -7.84 8.45 -6.02
CA SER A 95 -7.57 7.19 -6.73
C SER A 95 -8.29 5.99 -6.13
N LEU A 96 -8.58 5.99 -4.82
CA LEU A 96 -9.31 4.91 -4.17
C LEU A 96 -10.83 4.98 -4.44
N SER A 97 -11.36 6.17 -4.68
CA SER A 97 -12.77 6.39 -5.04
C SER A 97 -13.05 6.29 -6.55
N ASP A 98 -12.02 6.14 -7.39
CA ASP A 98 -12.16 5.96 -8.84
C ASP A 98 -12.60 4.53 -9.17
N ASN A 99 -13.86 4.40 -9.61
CA ASN A 99 -14.47 3.12 -10.02
C ASN A 99 -14.45 2.90 -11.54
N THR A 100 -13.71 3.71 -12.30
CA THR A 100 -13.64 3.53 -13.75
C THR A 100 -12.92 2.23 -14.14
N PRO A 101 -13.23 1.63 -15.30
CA PRO A 101 -12.56 0.41 -15.77
C PRO A 101 -11.05 0.55 -15.94
N THR A 102 -10.52 1.77 -15.99
CA THR A 102 -9.08 2.11 -16.12
C THR A 102 -8.46 2.59 -14.80
N SER A 103 -9.21 2.62 -13.71
CA SER A 103 -8.73 3.08 -12.41
C SER A 103 -7.44 2.35 -11.98
N PRO A 104 -6.46 3.08 -11.40
CA PRO A 104 -5.27 2.47 -10.83
C PRO A 104 -5.60 1.62 -9.59
N ALA A 105 -6.79 1.78 -9.00
CA ALA A 105 -7.32 0.98 -7.91
C ALA A 105 -8.39 0.02 -8.44
N GLN A 106 -8.25 -1.27 -8.14
CA GLN A 106 -9.27 -2.28 -8.42
C GLN A 106 -9.98 -2.65 -7.12
N PRO A 107 -11.22 -2.20 -6.90
CA PRO A 107 -11.97 -2.55 -5.70
C PRO A 107 -12.37 -4.04 -5.70
N PHE A 108 -12.48 -4.60 -4.50
CA PHE A 108 -13.08 -5.91 -4.25
C PHE A 108 -13.67 -5.95 -2.83
N ILE A 109 -14.44 -7.00 -2.54
CA ILE A 109 -15.00 -7.22 -1.21
C ILE A 109 -14.58 -8.62 -0.78
N SER A 110 -14.08 -8.78 0.44
CA SER A 110 -13.77 -10.10 0.99
C SER A 110 -15.06 -10.89 1.24
N GLU A 111 -14.93 -12.21 1.42
CA GLU A 111 -16.07 -13.06 1.81
C GLU A 111 -16.64 -12.67 3.18
N ASP A 112 -15.82 -12.05 4.04
CA ASP A 112 -16.26 -11.46 5.32
C ASP A 112 -17.07 -10.17 5.15
N GLY A 113 -17.20 -9.65 3.94
CA GLY A 113 -17.91 -8.41 3.67
C GLY A 113 -17.11 -7.13 3.96
N VAL A 114 -15.77 -7.21 3.97
CA VAL A 114 -14.88 -6.05 4.17
C VAL A 114 -14.47 -5.47 2.82
N TYR A 115 -14.70 -4.16 2.63
CA TYR A 115 -14.28 -3.44 1.42
C TYR A 115 -12.77 -3.38 1.32
N ASN A 116 -12.24 -3.60 0.12
CA ASN A 116 -10.81 -3.65 -0.11
C ASN A 116 -10.47 -3.18 -1.53
N SER A 117 -9.18 -2.96 -1.80
CA SER A 117 -8.69 -2.58 -3.11
C SER A 117 -7.29 -3.14 -3.36
N ARG A 118 -6.97 -3.37 -4.63
CA ARG A 118 -5.62 -3.75 -5.07
C ARG A 118 -5.17 -2.85 -6.21
N ALA A 119 -3.86 -2.60 -6.27
CA ALA A 119 -3.31 -1.78 -7.33
C ALA A 119 -3.38 -2.44 -8.72
N ARG A 120 -3.46 -1.58 -9.73
CA ARG A 120 -3.41 -1.87 -11.16
C ARG A 120 -2.73 -0.71 -11.88
N VAL A 121 -1.44 -0.53 -11.57
CA VAL A 121 -0.59 0.56 -12.08
C VAL A 121 0.86 0.16 -11.85
N LEU A 122 1.78 0.60 -12.72
CA LEU A 122 3.22 0.45 -12.47
C LEU A 122 3.59 1.13 -11.13
N GLY A 123 4.39 0.45 -10.30
CA GLY A 123 4.67 0.78 -8.90
C GLY A 123 3.75 0.05 -7.90
N GLY A 124 2.63 -0.51 -8.36
CA GLY A 124 1.72 -1.33 -7.55
C GLY A 124 1.14 -0.58 -6.34
N GLY A 125 1.09 -1.26 -5.19
CA GLY A 125 0.47 -0.71 -3.97
C GLY A 125 1.12 0.59 -3.47
N SER A 126 2.39 0.84 -3.81
CA SER A 126 3.07 2.09 -3.44
C SER A 126 2.46 3.34 -4.08
N CYS A 127 1.74 3.18 -5.19
CA CYS A 127 1.00 4.25 -5.87
C CYS A 127 -0.30 4.64 -5.16
N LEU A 128 -0.86 3.74 -4.33
CA LEU A 128 -2.17 3.92 -3.70
C LEU A 128 -2.12 4.00 -2.18
N ASN A 129 -1.03 3.56 -1.55
CA ASN A 129 -0.95 3.43 -0.10
C ASN A 129 -0.85 4.78 0.62
N ALA A 130 -0.92 4.74 1.96
CA ALA A 130 -0.83 5.91 2.82
C ALA A 130 0.62 6.42 3.04
N GLY A 131 1.60 5.85 2.35
CA GLY A 131 2.98 6.31 2.29
C GLY A 131 3.88 5.99 3.48
N PHE A 132 3.38 5.47 4.59
CA PHE A 132 4.19 5.17 5.78
C PHE A 132 5.29 4.13 5.52
N TYR A 133 6.54 4.50 5.77
CA TYR A 133 7.73 3.69 5.48
C TYR A 133 8.42 3.25 6.77
N THR A 134 8.56 1.95 6.95
CA THR A 134 9.20 1.32 8.12
C THR A 134 9.83 -0.01 7.72
N ARG A 135 11.01 -0.31 8.23
CA ARG A 135 11.70 -1.60 8.03
C ARG A 135 10.97 -2.71 8.78
N ALA A 136 11.26 -3.95 8.39
CA ALA A 136 10.87 -5.13 9.14
C ALA A 136 11.49 -5.13 10.54
N SER A 137 10.89 -5.87 11.48
CA SER A 137 11.56 -6.14 12.76
C SER A 137 12.81 -7.01 12.55
N VAL A 138 13.79 -6.87 13.44
CA VAL A 138 15.00 -7.71 13.42
C VAL A 138 14.64 -9.19 13.54
N ASP A 139 13.67 -9.52 14.39
CA ASP A 139 13.17 -10.89 14.55
C ASP A 139 12.56 -11.44 13.26
N TYR A 140 11.83 -10.61 12.50
CA TYR A 140 11.29 -11.01 11.20
C TYR A 140 12.41 -11.39 10.22
N VAL A 141 13.43 -10.54 10.10
CA VAL A 141 14.58 -10.77 9.21
C VAL A 141 15.30 -12.08 9.59
N ASN A 142 15.51 -12.31 10.88
CA ASN A 142 16.13 -13.54 11.38
C ASN A 142 15.26 -14.78 11.11
N ASN A 143 13.96 -14.70 11.38
CA ASN A 143 13.02 -15.80 11.19
C ASN A 143 12.83 -16.15 9.70
N ALA A 144 12.92 -15.15 8.82
CA ALA A 144 12.91 -15.37 7.37
C ALA A 144 14.20 -16.01 6.84
N GLY A 145 15.26 -16.06 7.66
CA GLY A 145 16.56 -16.60 7.26
C GLY A 145 17.33 -15.71 6.28
N TRP A 146 17.04 -14.41 6.27
CA TRP A 146 17.70 -13.46 5.38
C TRP A 146 19.06 -13.02 5.90
N ASP A 147 20.00 -12.74 4.99
CA ASP A 147 21.27 -12.10 5.34
C ASP A 147 21.02 -10.65 5.77
N GLY A 148 21.19 -10.37 7.06
CA GLY A 148 20.93 -9.04 7.63
C GLY A 148 21.78 -7.91 7.02
N ASN A 149 22.99 -8.19 6.54
CA ASN A 149 23.82 -7.18 5.87
C ASN A 149 23.26 -6.84 4.50
N LEU A 150 22.87 -7.85 3.72
CA LEU A 150 22.26 -7.65 2.41
C LEU A 150 20.90 -6.94 2.54
N VAL A 151 20.09 -7.35 3.52
CA VAL A 151 18.80 -6.69 3.84
C VAL A 151 19.00 -5.21 4.13
N ASN A 152 19.98 -4.85 4.98
CA ASN A 152 20.27 -3.45 5.28
C ASN A 152 20.75 -2.67 4.05
N GLN A 153 21.59 -3.27 3.20
CA GLN A 153 22.02 -2.65 1.94
C GLN A 153 20.84 -2.44 0.99
N SER A 154 19.91 -3.39 0.91
CA SER A 154 18.71 -3.30 0.10
C SER A 154 17.74 -2.23 0.62
N TYR A 155 17.54 -2.13 1.95
CA TYR A 155 16.78 -1.02 2.53
C TYR A 155 17.39 0.34 2.21
N GLN A 156 18.70 0.52 2.44
CA GLN A 156 19.39 1.79 2.15
C GLN A 156 19.31 2.17 0.67
N TRP A 157 19.35 1.19 -0.23
CA TRP A 157 19.19 1.42 -1.66
C TRP A 157 17.79 1.93 -2.01
N VAL A 158 16.73 1.40 -1.38
CA VAL A 158 15.35 1.88 -1.55
C VAL A 158 15.20 3.27 -0.95
N GLU A 159 15.63 3.44 0.31
CA GLU A 159 15.46 4.67 1.10
C GLU A 159 16.07 5.90 0.42
N LYS A 160 17.20 5.71 -0.27
CA LYS A 160 17.90 6.79 -0.99
C LYS A 160 17.01 7.53 -1.99
N LEU A 161 16.04 6.85 -2.59
CA LEU A 161 15.21 7.42 -3.65
C LEU A 161 13.79 7.71 -3.19
N VAL A 162 13.17 6.81 -2.41
CA VAL A 162 11.72 6.86 -2.19
C VAL A 162 11.31 7.10 -0.74
N ALA A 163 12.23 7.24 0.22
CA ALA A 163 11.87 7.42 1.63
C ALA A 163 12.41 8.73 2.21
N PHE A 164 11.54 9.45 2.92
CA PHE A 164 11.82 10.76 3.48
C PHE A 164 11.40 10.84 4.95
N GLU A 165 12.00 11.77 5.68
CA GLU A 165 11.50 12.20 6.99
C GLU A 165 10.31 13.16 6.79
N PRO A 166 9.12 12.84 7.35
CA PRO A 166 7.95 13.67 7.15
C PRO A 166 8.04 15.00 7.94
N PRO A 167 7.50 16.11 7.41
CA PRO A 167 7.34 17.32 8.20
C PRO A 167 6.26 17.14 9.27
N MET A 168 6.68 17.12 10.53
CA MET A 168 5.77 16.99 11.68
C MET A 168 4.93 18.25 11.86
N ARG A 169 3.61 18.10 11.66
CA ARG A 169 2.61 19.17 11.82
C ARG A 169 1.76 18.94 13.08
N GLN A 170 0.78 19.81 13.31
CA GLN A 170 0.08 19.94 14.57
C GLN A 170 -0.72 18.68 14.98
N TRP A 171 -1.34 17.98 14.05
CA TRP A 171 -2.14 16.77 14.32
C TRP A 171 -1.23 15.62 14.73
N GLN A 172 -0.27 15.27 13.88
CA GLN A 172 0.69 14.19 14.17
C GLN A 172 1.51 14.48 15.43
N SER A 173 1.88 15.74 15.68
CA SER A 173 2.56 16.13 16.92
C SER A 173 1.68 15.90 18.15
N ALA A 174 0.39 16.23 18.08
CA ALA A 174 -0.54 15.97 19.18
C ALA A 174 -0.76 14.47 19.41
N VAL A 175 -0.80 13.66 18.34
CA VAL A 175 -0.88 12.19 18.46
C VAL A 175 0.38 11.64 19.13
N ARG A 176 1.58 12.07 18.70
CA ARG A 176 2.86 11.69 19.32
C ARG A 176 2.86 12.02 20.81
N ASP A 177 2.55 13.27 21.15
CA ASP A 177 2.60 13.74 22.52
C ASP A 177 1.51 13.07 23.39
N GLY A 178 0.33 12.82 22.82
CA GLY A 178 -0.75 12.09 23.48
C GLY A 178 -0.41 10.62 23.72
N LEU A 179 0.25 9.94 22.77
CA LEU A 179 0.75 8.57 22.95
C LEU A 179 1.75 8.49 24.11
N LEU A 180 2.66 9.44 24.19
CA LEU A 180 3.63 9.53 25.29
C LEU A 180 2.95 9.83 26.63
N GLU A 181 1.97 10.74 26.66
CA GLU A 181 1.20 11.09 27.86
C GLU A 181 0.45 9.87 28.44
N VAL A 182 -0.01 8.94 27.59
CA VAL A 182 -0.75 7.75 28.03
C VAL A 182 0.14 6.53 28.30
N GLY A 183 1.46 6.66 28.12
CA GLY A 183 2.46 5.67 28.49
C GLY A 183 2.97 4.78 27.36
N VAL A 184 2.64 5.06 26.09
CA VAL A 184 3.27 4.38 24.95
C VAL A 184 4.67 4.95 24.78
N THR A 185 5.64 4.33 25.44
CA THR A 185 7.01 4.84 25.61
C THR A 185 8.02 3.73 25.29
N PRO A 186 9.30 4.04 25.00
CA PRO A 186 9.93 5.37 24.95
C PRO A 186 9.55 6.19 23.70
N TYR A 187 9.98 7.46 23.64
CA TYR A 187 10.02 8.21 22.38
C TYR A 187 11.32 7.89 21.65
N ASN A 188 11.21 7.32 20.45
CA ASN A 188 12.35 6.86 19.66
C ASN A 188 12.80 7.86 18.58
N GLY A 189 12.25 9.08 18.57
CA GLY A 189 12.55 10.06 17.52
C GLY A 189 12.08 9.63 16.13
N PHE A 190 12.77 10.10 15.10
CA PHE A 190 12.63 9.61 13.73
C PHE A 190 13.49 8.36 13.52
N THR A 191 12.89 7.31 12.99
CA THR A 191 13.61 6.09 12.59
C THR A 191 12.79 5.27 11.58
N TYR A 192 13.46 4.57 10.68
CA TYR A 192 12.80 3.56 9.85
C TYR A 192 12.57 2.25 10.60
N ASP A 193 13.24 1.99 11.71
CA ASP A 193 13.19 0.69 12.39
C ASP A 193 11.84 0.42 13.06
N HIS A 194 11.37 -0.83 12.98
CA HIS A 194 10.19 -1.27 13.72
C HIS A 194 10.56 -1.60 15.17
N ILE A 195 10.20 -0.73 16.10
CA ILE A 195 10.59 -0.82 17.52
C ILE A 195 9.47 -0.35 18.45
N ILE A 196 9.35 -1.00 19.61
CA ILE A 196 8.36 -0.67 20.65
C ILE A 196 8.53 0.78 21.12
N GLY A 197 7.39 1.44 21.37
CA GLY A 197 7.32 2.84 21.81
C GLY A 197 6.68 3.76 20.76
N THR A 198 6.80 5.06 20.97
CA THR A 198 6.32 6.08 20.02
C THR A 198 7.46 6.52 19.12
N LYS A 199 7.25 6.52 17.82
CA LYS A 199 8.23 6.97 16.83
C LYS A 199 7.57 7.82 15.74
N VAL A 200 8.40 8.60 15.04
CA VAL A 200 8.11 9.13 13.71
C VAL A 200 8.73 8.17 12.71
N GLY A 201 7.92 7.61 11.80
CA GLY A 201 8.42 6.75 10.72
C GLY A 201 8.77 7.54 9.47
N GLY A 202 9.24 6.82 8.45
CA GLY A 202 9.44 7.37 7.13
C GLY A 202 8.12 7.60 6.40
N THR A 203 8.21 8.34 5.30
CA THR A 203 7.14 8.51 4.33
C THR A 203 7.69 8.40 2.91
N ILE A 204 6.88 7.95 1.96
CA ILE A 204 7.24 8.02 0.54
C ILE A 204 6.82 9.34 -0.13
N PHE A 205 6.20 10.24 0.63
CA PHE A 205 5.91 11.60 0.18
C PHE A 205 7.03 12.54 0.57
N ASP A 206 7.53 13.33 -0.38
CA ASP A 206 8.54 14.35 -0.09
C ASP A 206 7.94 15.57 0.62
N ARG A 207 8.76 16.61 0.81
CA ARG A 207 8.38 17.83 1.53
C ARG A 207 7.29 18.64 0.83
N ASP A 208 7.18 18.50 -0.49
CA ASP A 208 6.17 19.19 -1.31
C ASP A 208 4.88 18.34 -1.46
N GLY A 209 4.89 17.12 -0.92
CA GLY A 209 3.77 16.19 -0.94
C GLY A 209 3.71 15.35 -2.21
N HIS A 210 4.79 15.33 -3.00
CA HIS A 210 4.89 14.44 -4.15
C HIS A 210 5.24 13.02 -3.70
N ARG A 211 4.52 12.04 -4.24
CA ARG A 211 4.67 10.62 -3.95
C ARG A 211 5.80 10.05 -4.79
N HIS A 212 6.73 9.39 -4.11
CA HIS A 212 7.77 8.57 -4.73
C HIS A 212 7.40 7.08 -4.58
N THR A 213 7.34 6.34 -5.67
CA THR A 213 6.77 4.98 -5.72
C THR A 213 7.85 3.95 -6.02
N ALA A 214 7.50 2.67 -5.92
CA ALA A 214 8.39 1.60 -6.38
C ALA A 214 8.76 1.74 -7.88
N ALA A 215 7.94 2.42 -8.69
CA ALA A 215 8.26 2.68 -10.10
C ALA A 215 9.48 3.60 -10.25
N ASP A 216 9.76 4.46 -9.28
CA ASP A 216 10.92 5.36 -9.33
C ASP A 216 12.23 4.59 -9.18
N LEU A 217 12.21 3.45 -8.48
CA LEU A 217 13.37 2.56 -8.34
C LEU A 217 13.85 1.99 -9.70
N LEU A 218 13.04 2.10 -10.77
CA LEU A 218 13.47 1.81 -12.14
C LEU A 218 14.50 2.81 -12.68
N GLU A 219 14.70 3.96 -12.03
CA GLU A 219 15.80 4.89 -12.32
C GLU A 219 17.16 4.17 -12.23
N TYR A 220 17.28 3.19 -11.33
CA TYR A 220 18.48 2.41 -11.17
C TYR A 220 18.67 1.34 -12.27
N ALA A 221 17.70 1.13 -13.16
CA ALA A 221 17.79 0.11 -14.20
C ALA A 221 18.83 0.45 -15.27
N ASN A 222 19.39 -0.57 -15.90
CA ASN A 222 20.14 -0.39 -17.14
C ASN A 222 19.14 -0.22 -18.29
N PRO A 223 19.09 0.94 -18.98
CA PRO A 223 18.08 1.21 -20.00
C PRO A 223 18.19 0.32 -21.24
N LYS A 224 19.31 -0.38 -21.44
CA LYS A 224 19.50 -1.37 -22.50
C LYS A 224 19.15 -2.79 -22.06
N GLY A 225 19.11 -3.04 -20.76
CA GLY A 225 18.84 -4.37 -20.17
C GLY A 225 17.38 -4.58 -19.79
N LEU A 226 16.59 -3.51 -19.68
CA LEU A 226 15.19 -3.59 -19.28
C LEU A 226 14.24 -3.26 -20.43
N THR A 227 13.10 -3.94 -20.47
CA THR A 227 11.91 -3.56 -21.23
C THR A 227 10.70 -3.66 -20.30
N VAL A 228 9.88 -2.62 -20.22
CA VAL A 228 8.66 -2.57 -19.42
C VAL A 228 7.47 -2.43 -20.37
N LEU A 229 6.48 -3.32 -20.25
CA LEU A 229 5.23 -3.25 -21.00
C LEU A 229 4.08 -2.90 -20.06
N LEU A 230 3.47 -1.73 -20.28
CA LEU A 230 2.26 -1.26 -19.60
C LEU A 230 1.00 -1.77 -20.28
N ASN A 231 -0.10 -1.80 -19.54
CA ASN A 231 -1.41 -2.27 -20.02
C ASN A 231 -1.37 -3.71 -20.59
N ALA A 232 -0.44 -4.55 -20.11
CA ALA A 232 -0.22 -5.91 -20.56
C ALA A 232 -0.75 -6.92 -19.53
N THR A 233 -1.79 -7.68 -19.89
CA THR A 233 -2.39 -8.67 -19.00
C THR A 233 -1.82 -10.06 -19.28
N VAL A 234 -1.04 -10.61 -18.34
CA VAL A 234 -0.55 -12.00 -18.42
C VAL A 234 -1.69 -12.96 -18.11
N HIS A 235 -1.86 -13.98 -18.95
CA HIS A 235 -2.94 -14.96 -18.82
C HIS A 235 -2.43 -16.34 -18.37
N GLN A 236 -1.21 -16.71 -18.76
CA GLN A 236 -0.72 -18.07 -18.55
C GLN A 236 0.81 -18.14 -18.62
N ILE A 237 1.40 -18.96 -17.76
CA ILE A 237 2.79 -19.43 -17.85
C ILE A 237 2.85 -20.72 -18.68
N LEU A 238 3.83 -20.81 -19.58
CA LEU A 238 4.05 -21.93 -20.47
C LEU A 238 5.14 -22.85 -19.92
N PHE A 239 4.89 -24.16 -19.99
CA PHE A 239 5.77 -25.19 -19.41
C PHE A 239 6.20 -26.24 -20.43
N ARG A 240 7.45 -26.69 -20.31
CA ARG A 240 7.98 -27.88 -20.98
C ARG A 240 7.90 -29.07 -20.02
N THR A 241 7.24 -30.14 -20.45
CA THR A 241 7.04 -31.35 -19.64
C THR A 241 7.71 -32.60 -20.22
N LYS A 242 7.82 -32.69 -21.55
CA LYS A 242 8.37 -33.87 -22.22
C LYS A 242 9.85 -34.07 -21.88
N GLY A 243 10.18 -35.26 -21.38
CA GLY A 243 11.54 -35.66 -21.04
C GLY A 243 12.11 -34.94 -19.81
N LYS A 244 11.26 -34.39 -18.94
CA LYS A 244 11.65 -33.69 -17.70
C LYS A 244 11.00 -34.34 -16.49
N ALA A 245 11.74 -34.39 -15.38
CA ALA A 245 11.23 -34.86 -14.10
C ALA A 245 10.24 -33.86 -13.47
N LYS A 246 10.46 -32.56 -13.71
CA LYS A 246 9.60 -31.46 -13.29
C LYS A 246 9.23 -30.60 -14.50
N PRO A 247 8.01 -30.04 -14.57
CA PRO A 247 7.69 -29.01 -15.55
C PRO A 247 8.66 -27.83 -15.45
N THR A 248 9.19 -27.38 -16.59
CA THR A 248 10.08 -26.22 -16.63
C THR A 248 9.38 -25.04 -17.28
N ALA A 249 9.23 -23.93 -16.56
CA ALA A 249 8.67 -22.69 -17.09
C ALA A 249 9.58 -22.14 -18.20
N HIS A 250 9.01 -21.66 -19.31
CA HIS A 250 9.81 -21.20 -20.45
C HIS A 250 9.24 -20.00 -21.21
N GLY A 251 8.06 -19.52 -20.85
CA GLY A 251 7.46 -18.34 -21.44
C GLY A 251 6.11 -18.00 -20.83
N VAL A 252 5.52 -16.92 -21.30
CA VAL A 252 4.22 -16.42 -20.87
C VAL A 252 3.39 -16.01 -22.07
N ILE A 253 2.06 -16.12 -21.95
CA ILE A 253 1.11 -15.51 -22.88
C ILE A 253 0.51 -14.29 -22.18
N PHE A 254 0.54 -13.15 -22.86
CA PHE A 254 -0.12 -11.93 -22.39
C PHE A 254 -0.89 -11.27 -23.53
N SER A 255 -1.88 -10.45 -23.19
CA SER A 255 -2.60 -9.61 -24.15
C SER A 255 -2.24 -8.15 -23.95
N ASP A 256 -2.18 -7.40 -25.06
CA ASP A 256 -2.06 -5.95 -25.05
C ASP A 256 -3.40 -5.26 -24.75
N SER A 257 -3.41 -3.93 -24.74
CA SER A 257 -4.61 -3.11 -24.52
C SER A 257 -5.67 -3.26 -25.62
N LEU A 258 -5.33 -3.80 -26.79
CA LEU A 258 -6.24 -4.09 -27.90
C LEU A 258 -6.75 -5.54 -27.89
N GLY A 259 -6.30 -6.36 -26.93
CA GLY A 259 -6.66 -7.77 -26.82
C GLY A 259 -5.86 -8.69 -27.75
N ILE A 260 -4.82 -8.19 -28.41
CA ILE A 260 -3.91 -9.00 -29.23
C ILE A 260 -3.01 -9.81 -28.30
N LYS A 261 -2.86 -11.10 -28.60
CA LYS A 261 -2.03 -12.02 -27.80
C LYS A 261 -0.58 -12.04 -28.27
N HIS A 262 0.33 -11.89 -27.32
CA HIS A 262 1.76 -11.94 -27.48
C HIS A 262 2.37 -13.08 -26.67
N ARG A 263 3.61 -13.46 -27.00
CA ARG A 263 4.41 -14.41 -26.23
C ARG A 263 5.76 -13.81 -25.86
N ALA A 264 6.14 -13.92 -24.60
CA ALA A 264 7.52 -13.71 -24.17
C ALA A 264 8.10 -15.05 -23.73
N GLN A 265 9.33 -15.35 -24.13
CA GLN A 265 10.00 -16.62 -23.85
C GLN A 265 11.36 -16.40 -23.19
N LEU A 266 11.80 -17.39 -22.42
CA LEU A 266 13.15 -17.35 -21.85
C LEU A 266 14.20 -17.62 -22.93
N ASN A 267 15.29 -16.85 -22.89
CA ASN A 267 16.54 -17.15 -23.59
C ASN A 267 17.12 -18.48 -23.09
N LYS A 268 18.08 -19.03 -23.85
CA LYS A 268 18.82 -20.22 -23.43
C LYS A 268 19.80 -19.84 -22.31
N GLY A 269 19.48 -20.22 -21.08
CA GLY A 269 20.37 -20.09 -19.93
C GLY A 269 19.89 -20.95 -18.78
N SER A 270 20.82 -21.57 -18.04
CA SER A 270 20.46 -22.44 -16.89
C SER A 270 19.97 -21.66 -15.67
N LYS A 271 20.17 -20.33 -15.66
CA LYS A 271 19.74 -19.41 -14.59
C LYS A 271 18.58 -18.51 -15.02
N ASN A 272 18.07 -18.66 -16.24
CA ASN A 272 16.99 -17.83 -16.77
C ASN A 272 15.66 -18.31 -16.18
N GLU A 273 14.84 -17.39 -15.68
CA GLU A 273 13.65 -17.72 -14.88
C GLU A 273 12.48 -16.76 -15.15
N ILE A 274 11.26 -17.26 -14.94
CA ILE A 274 10.06 -16.43 -14.83
C ILE A 274 9.85 -16.12 -13.35
N ILE A 275 9.54 -14.88 -13.01
CA ILE A 275 9.33 -14.45 -11.62
C ILE A 275 7.96 -13.79 -11.50
N LEU A 276 7.13 -14.32 -10.60
CA LEU A 276 5.85 -13.74 -10.24
C LEU A 276 6.04 -12.67 -9.16
N SER A 277 5.60 -11.45 -9.47
CA SER A 277 5.53 -10.31 -8.55
C SER A 277 4.17 -9.61 -8.66
N ALA A 278 3.12 -10.41 -8.90
CA ALA A 278 1.74 -9.96 -9.15
C ALA A 278 0.91 -9.76 -7.87
N GLY A 279 1.56 -9.85 -6.70
CA GLY A 279 0.99 -9.60 -5.38
C GLY A 279 0.20 -10.79 -4.81
N ALA A 280 -0.23 -10.64 -3.55
CA ALA A 280 -0.96 -11.64 -2.77
C ALA A 280 -2.17 -12.26 -3.49
N LEU A 281 -2.85 -11.49 -4.35
CA LEU A 281 -3.99 -11.99 -5.13
C LEU A 281 -3.60 -12.45 -6.54
N GLY A 282 -2.70 -11.73 -7.22
CA GLY A 282 -2.38 -12.00 -8.62
C GLY A 282 -1.46 -13.21 -8.81
N SER A 283 -0.47 -13.38 -7.94
CA SER A 283 0.49 -14.48 -8.04
C SER A 283 -0.13 -15.87 -7.86
N PRO A 284 -0.92 -16.17 -6.80
CA PRO A 284 -1.57 -17.47 -6.69
C PRO A 284 -2.63 -17.70 -7.78
N GLN A 285 -3.35 -16.65 -8.19
CA GLN A 285 -4.29 -16.73 -9.32
C GLN A 285 -3.58 -17.20 -10.60
N LEU A 286 -2.44 -16.61 -10.93
CA LEU A 286 -1.73 -16.93 -12.16
C LEU A 286 -1.07 -18.32 -12.12
N LEU A 287 -0.60 -18.78 -10.95
CA LEU A 287 -0.16 -20.17 -10.77
C LEU A 287 -1.30 -21.15 -11.07
N MET A 288 -2.48 -20.92 -10.49
CA MET A 288 -3.65 -21.78 -10.71
C MET A 288 -4.09 -21.78 -12.18
N LEU A 289 -4.20 -20.60 -12.81
CA LEU A 289 -4.52 -20.48 -14.25
C LEU A 289 -3.51 -21.19 -15.15
N SER A 290 -2.29 -21.39 -14.65
CA SER A 290 -1.21 -22.08 -15.38
C SER A 290 -1.07 -23.56 -15.00
N GLY A 291 -2.01 -24.12 -14.23
CA GLY A 291 -2.07 -25.54 -13.87
C GLY A 291 -1.27 -25.93 -12.62
N VAL A 292 -0.78 -24.97 -11.84
CA VAL A 292 -0.05 -25.20 -10.58
C VAL A 292 -0.92 -24.77 -9.42
N GLY A 293 -1.51 -25.73 -8.69
CA GLY A 293 -2.42 -25.44 -7.59
C GLY A 293 -3.23 -26.66 -7.13
N PRO A 294 -4.25 -26.48 -6.26
CA PRO A 294 -5.00 -27.61 -5.69
C PRO A 294 -5.73 -28.39 -6.79
N ALA A 295 -5.40 -29.66 -6.98
CA ALA A 295 -5.85 -30.42 -8.14
C ALA A 295 -7.38 -30.48 -8.30
N GLU A 296 -8.14 -30.62 -7.22
CA GLU A 296 -9.61 -30.64 -7.27
C GLU A 296 -10.19 -29.29 -7.71
N HIS A 297 -9.65 -28.19 -7.17
CA HIS A 297 -10.06 -26.83 -7.54
C HIS A 297 -9.74 -26.51 -9.01
N LEU A 298 -8.59 -26.97 -9.50
CA LEU A 298 -8.22 -26.80 -10.90
C LEU A 298 -9.15 -27.60 -11.83
N ARG A 299 -9.44 -28.87 -11.49
CA ARG A 299 -10.36 -29.71 -12.27
C ARG A 299 -11.78 -29.14 -12.31
N SER A 300 -12.27 -28.57 -11.20
CA SER A 300 -13.62 -27.96 -11.17
C SER A 300 -13.75 -26.75 -12.10
N HIS A 301 -12.63 -26.11 -12.47
CA HIS A 301 -12.57 -25.00 -13.43
C HIS A 301 -12.09 -25.44 -14.83
N ASN A 302 -12.05 -26.74 -15.14
CA ASN A 302 -11.54 -27.28 -16.40
C ASN A 302 -10.09 -26.89 -16.72
N ILE A 303 -9.27 -26.65 -15.69
CA ILE A 303 -7.84 -26.38 -15.84
C ILE A 303 -7.08 -27.70 -15.75
N THR A 304 -6.18 -27.94 -16.70
CA THR A 304 -5.30 -29.12 -16.67
C THR A 304 -4.33 -29.00 -15.51
N VAL A 305 -4.35 -29.98 -14.60
CA VAL A 305 -3.42 -30.05 -13.47
C VAL A 305 -2.03 -30.41 -14.00
N LEU A 306 -1.09 -29.47 -13.87
CA LEU A 306 0.31 -29.65 -14.20
C LEU A 306 1.11 -30.10 -12.97
N VAL A 307 0.89 -29.43 -11.84
CA VAL A 307 1.44 -29.78 -10.53
C VAL A 307 0.32 -29.62 -9.51
N ASP A 308 0.01 -30.70 -8.78
CA ASP A 308 -0.87 -30.62 -7.63
C ASP A 308 -0.12 -29.96 -6.48
N GLN A 309 -0.47 -28.71 -6.20
CA GLN A 309 0.09 -27.93 -5.11
C GLN A 309 -1.05 -27.38 -4.24
N PRO A 310 -1.50 -28.13 -3.22
CA PRO A 310 -2.69 -27.80 -2.45
C PRO A 310 -2.58 -26.50 -1.66
N MET A 311 -1.38 -25.97 -1.43
CA MET A 311 -1.18 -24.74 -0.67
C MET A 311 -1.22 -23.45 -1.51
N VAL A 312 -1.26 -23.52 -2.85
CA VAL A 312 -1.42 -22.31 -3.69
C VAL A 312 -2.78 -21.67 -3.43
N GLY A 313 -2.77 -20.36 -3.16
CA GLY A 313 -3.94 -19.57 -2.80
C GLY A 313 -4.41 -19.77 -1.35
N GLN A 314 -3.75 -20.65 -0.57
CA GLN A 314 -4.09 -20.92 0.82
C GLN A 314 -3.24 -20.09 1.79
N GLY A 315 -3.71 -19.94 3.03
CA GLY A 315 -2.99 -19.19 4.06
C GLY A 315 -2.90 -17.69 3.75
N MET A 316 -3.88 -17.15 3.02
CA MET A 316 -4.08 -15.72 2.88
C MET A 316 -4.45 -15.12 4.25
N SER A 317 -3.96 -13.92 4.52
CA SER A 317 -4.28 -13.18 5.74
C SER A 317 -4.35 -11.70 5.43
N ASP A 318 -5.18 -10.98 6.16
CA ASP A 318 -5.29 -9.53 6.11
C ASP A 318 -5.32 -8.98 7.52
N ASN A 319 -4.49 -7.98 7.80
CA ASN A 319 -4.37 -7.44 9.14
C ASN A 319 -5.58 -6.53 9.41
N PRO A 320 -6.34 -6.76 10.49
CA PRO A 320 -7.50 -5.94 10.79
C PRO A 320 -7.07 -4.54 11.24
N MET A 321 -7.92 -3.56 10.97
CA MET A 321 -7.83 -2.19 11.47
C MET A 321 -9.18 -1.73 11.98
N ASN A 322 -9.15 -0.96 13.07
CA ASN A 322 -10.29 -0.26 13.62
C ASN A 322 -9.91 1.20 13.86
N ALA A 323 -10.74 2.13 13.41
CA ALA A 323 -10.48 3.57 13.53
C ALA A 323 -11.53 4.23 14.42
N ILE A 324 -11.15 5.33 15.08
CA ILE A 324 -12.07 6.28 15.71
C ILE A 324 -11.92 7.60 14.97
N TYR A 325 -13.03 8.05 14.38
CA TYR A 325 -13.07 9.33 13.69
C TYR A 325 -13.34 10.47 14.67
N ILE A 326 -12.60 11.56 14.51
CA ILE A 326 -12.55 12.66 15.45
C ILE A 326 -12.78 13.97 14.69
N PRO A 327 -13.96 14.60 14.85
CA PRO A 327 -14.18 15.91 14.30
C PRO A 327 -13.41 16.96 15.11
N SER A 328 -12.83 17.93 14.40
CA SER A 328 -11.99 18.97 14.98
C SER A 328 -12.67 20.33 14.95
N PRO A 329 -12.54 21.16 16.01
CA PRO A 329 -12.95 22.57 16.00
C PRO A 329 -12.01 23.47 15.21
N LEU A 330 -10.81 22.98 14.88
CA LEU A 330 -9.79 23.67 14.11
C LEU A 330 -9.65 23.04 12.73
N ASP A 331 -9.27 23.85 11.75
CA ASP A 331 -8.80 23.33 10.47
C ASP A 331 -7.52 22.51 10.71
N VAL A 332 -7.51 21.31 10.14
CA VAL A 332 -6.40 20.37 10.25
C VAL A 332 -5.73 20.24 8.88
N GLU A 333 -4.41 20.17 8.90
CA GLU A 333 -3.60 19.87 7.75
C GLU A 333 -3.90 18.47 7.20
N VAL A 334 -3.67 18.29 5.89
CA VAL A 334 -3.56 16.96 5.31
C VAL A 334 -2.30 16.31 5.89
N SER A 335 -2.48 15.24 6.65
CA SER A 335 -1.40 14.39 7.12
C SER A 335 -1.84 12.93 7.04
N LEU A 336 -1.09 12.09 6.32
CA LEU A 336 -1.26 10.64 6.40
C LEU A 336 -0.43 10.09 7.57
N ILE A 337 -0.25 8.78 7.62
CA ILE A 337 0.44 8.11 8.72
C ILE A 337 1.91 8.57 8.77
N GLN A 338 2.32 9.14 9.90
CA GLN A 338 3.69 9.59 10.17
C GLN A 338 4.16 9.15 11.55
N VAL A 339 3.28 9.27 12.55
CA VAL A 339 3.53 8.81 13.92
C VAL A 339 2.89 7.44 14.12
N VAL A 340 3.63 6.57 14.80
CA VAL A 340 3.10 5.29 15.27
C VAL A 340 3.48 5.05 16.73
N GLY A 341 2.53 4.53 17.51
CA GLY A 341 2.75 3.94 18.81
C GLY A 341 2.73 2.42 18.70
N ILE A 342 3.90 1.78 18.81
CA ILE A 342 4.03 0.32 18.82
C ILE A 342 3.92 -0.15 20.26
N THR A 343 2.81 -0.80 20.59
CA THR A 343 2.51 -1.17 21.97
C THR A 343 3.12 -2.53 22.35
N PRO A 344 3.50 -2.76 23.61
CA PRO A 344 3.96 -4.07 24.07
C PRO A 344 2.92 -5.18 23.94
N VAL A 345 1.63 -4.83 23.85
CA VAL A 345 0.53 -5.78 23.69
C VAL A 345 0.30 -6.18 22.23
N GLY A 346 1.05 -5.60 21.28
CA GLY A 346 1.05 -6.01 19.87
C GLY A 346 0.13 -5.22 18.94
N SER A 347 -0.64 -4.25 19.44
CA SER A 347 -1.40 -3.31 18.58
C SER A 347 -0.54 -2.10 18.19
N TYR A 348 -0.76 -1.59 16.98
CA TYR A 348 -0.09 -0.39 16.48
C TYR A 348 -1.07 0.77 16.36
N ILE A 349 -0.77 1.90 17.01
CA ILE A 349 -1.64 3.08 17.01
C ILE A 349 -1.11 4.12 16.05
N GLU A 350 -1.91 4.50 15.05
CA GLU A 350 -1.55 5.42 13.98
C GLU A 350 -2.64 6.48 13.79
N ALA A 351 -2.38 7.53 13.00
CA ALA A 351 -3.37 8.56 12.75
C ALA A 351 -3.20 9.24 11.39
N ALA A 352 -4.31 9.76 10.86
CA ALA A 352 -4.34 10.64 9.69
C ALA A 352 -5.34 11.78 9.90
N SER A 353 -5.19 12.86 9.14
CA SER A 353 -6.03 14.06 9.19
C SER A 353 -6.15 14.75 7.85
N GLY A 354 -7.20 15.57 7.70
CA GLY A 354 -7.30 16.65 6.71
C GLY A 354 -7.36 16.25 5.24
N ALA A 355 -7.03 15.02 4.86
CA ALA A 355 -7.34 14.52 3.53
C ALA A 355 -8.86 14.65 3.33
N ASN A 356 -9.28 15.30 2.24
CA ASN A 356 -10.69 15.33 1.84
C ASN A 356 -11.10 13.89 1.55
N PHE A 357 -11.56 13.17 2.58
CA PHE A 357 -12.20 11.88 2.46
C PHE A 357 -13.62 12.02 1.88
N GLY A 358 -13.91 13.07 1.11
CA GLY A 358 -15.24 13.38 0.59
C GLY A 358 -15.17 13.88 -0.85
N SER A 359 -16.01 13.32 -1.72
CA SER A 359 -16.32 13.85 -3.05
C SER A 359 -17.72 14.51 -3.06
N PRO A 360 -18.05 15.45 -3.97
CA PRO A 360 -19.37 16.06 -4.05
C PRO A 360 -20.47 15.02 -4.32
N ALA A 361 -21.62 15.21 -3.69
CA ALA A 361 -22.77 14.30 -3.71
C ALA A 361 -23.18 13.84 -5.12
N GLY A 362 -23.40 12.53 -5.30
CA GLY A 362 -24.14 11.99 -6.47
C GLY A 362 -23.60 10.74 -7.16
N MET A 363 -22.53 10.10 -6.69
CA MET A 363 -22.04 8.82 -7.25
C MET A 363 -22.06 7.72 -6.18
N GLN A 364 -22.45 6.50 -6.56
CA GLN A 364 -22.28 5.30 -5.74
C GLN A 364 -20.80 5.21 -5.33
N SER A 365 -20.51 5.44 -4.05
CA SER A 365 -19.16 5.59 -3.49
C SER A 365 -18.68 4.31 -2.80
N PHE A 366 -17.40 4.00 -3.00
CA PHE A 366 -16.62 3.02 -2.21
C PHE A 366 -15.35 3.67 -1.63
N GLY A 367 -15.42 4.95 -1.26
CA GLY A 367 -14.32 5.64 -0.58
C GLY A 367 -14.03 4.95 0.75
N MET A 368 -12.95 4.18 0.81
CA MET A 368 -12.64 3.27 1.92
C MET A 368 -12.33 3.97 3.25
N PHE A 369 -12.17 5.29 3.24
CA PHE A 369 -12.04 6.15 4.41
C PHE A 369 -13.11 7.25 4.42
N GLU A 370 -14.11 7.16 3.54
CA GLU A 370 -15.10 8.21 3.28
C GLU A 370 -16.27 8.11 4.27
N PRO A 371 -16.34 8.97 5.29
CA PRO A 371 -17.63 9.30 5.88
C PRO A 371 -18.43 9.99 4.78
N GLN A 372 -19.50 9.36 4.29
CA GLN A 372 -20.40 9.94 3.28
C GLN A 372 -20.95 11.29 3.78
N THR A 373 -20.27 12.41 3.57
CA THR A 373 -20.73 13.69 4.12
C THR A 373 -22.08 14.09 3.55
N GLY A 374 -22.45 13.62 2.35
CA GLY A 374 -23.79 13.82 1.78
C GLY A 374 -24.91 13.05 2.50
N GLU A 375 -24.67 11.79 2.92
CA GLU A 375 -25.65 10.94 3.60
C GLU A 375 -25.52 10.98 5.15
N LEU A 376 -24.41 11.48 5.70
CA LEU A 376 -24.17 11.72 7.13
C LEU A 376 -25.23 12.63 7.73
N PHE A 377 -25.70 13.63 6.96
CA PHE A 377 -26.75 14.55 7.42
C PHE A 377 -28.16 14.00 7.21
N THR A 378 -28.29 12.80 6.62
CA THR A 378 -29.53 12.02 6.62
C THR A 378 -29.48 10.82 7.56
N VAL A 379 -28.37 10.59 8.28
CA VAL A 379 -28.43 9.83 9.53
C VAL A 379 -29.44 10.56 10.38
N ARG A 380 -30.60 9.93 10.56
CA ARG A 380 -31.73 10.41 11.36
C ARG A 380 -31.17 11.22 12.50
N SER A 381 -31.60 12.47 12.63
CA SER A 381 -31.40 13.29 13.82
C SER A 381 -31.79 12.45 15.02
N ASP A 382 -30.85 11.67 15.55
CA ASP A 382 -31.05 10.91 16.74
C ASP A 382 -30.86 11.91 17.86
N GLN A 383 -31.94 12.64 18.12
CA GLN A 383 -32.05 13.66 19.14
C GLN A 383 -31.82 13.08 20.56
N SER A 384 -31.58 11.77 20.69
CA SER A 384 -31.28 11.11 21.96
C SER A 384 -29.86 11.38 22.50
N ASN A 385 -28.90 11.86 21.67
CA ASN A 385 -27.56 12.22 22.13
C ASN A 385 -27.31 13.74 22.11
N PRO A 386 -27.35 14.43 23.27
CA PRO A 386 -27.19 15.88 23.39
C PRO A 386 -25.85 16.42 22.86
N GLY A 387 -24.78 15.61 22.90
CA GLY A 387 -23.46 16.00 22.40
C GLY A 387 -23.41 16.10 20.87
N MET A 388 -24.03 15.12 20.19
CA MET A 388 -24.15 15.12 18.73
C MET A 388 -25.07 16.24 18.24
N ALA A 389 -26.18 16.49 18.94
CA ALA A 389 -27.08 17.60 18.61
C ALA A 389 -26.36 18.95 18.65
N LYS A 390 -25.60 19.23 19.73
CA LYS A 390 -24.77 20.45 19.85
C LYS A 390 -23.68 20.54 18.78
N PHE A 391 -23.08 19.42 18.40
CA PHE A 391 -22.10 19.37 17.31
C PHE A 391 -22.73 19.79 15.98
N PHE A 392 -23.92 19.25 15.66
CA PHE A 392 -24.64 19.62 14.43
C PHE A 392 -25.09 21.08 14.42
N GLU A 393 -25.51 21.63 15.56
CA GLU A 393 -25.84 23.06 15.69
C GLU A 393 -24.62 23.98 15.48
N ALA A 394 -23.43 23.53 15.90
CA ALA A 394 -22.19 24.29 15.75
C ALA A 394 -21.64 24.26 14.31
N MET A 395 -22.02 23.28 13.48
CA MET A 395 -21.64 23.21 12.06
C MET A 395 -22.55 24.09 11.20
N LYS A 396 -21.97 25.06 10.48
CA LYS A 396 -22.74 25.89 9.54
C LYS A 396 -23.18 25.07 8.32
N PRO A 397 -24.28 25.44 7.65
CA PRO A 397 -24.77 24.74 6.45
C PRO A 397 -23.75 24.63 5.29
N ALA A 398 -22.81 25.56 5.18
CA ALA A 398 -21.73 25.55 4.17
C ALA A 398 -20.50 24.71 4.61
N ASP A 399 -20.43 24.31 5.88
CA ASP A 399 -19.29 23.59 6.49
C ASP A 399 -19.56 22.09 6.66
N ARG A 400 -20.51 21.54 5.90
CA ARG A 400 -20.95 20.13 5.94
C ARG A 400 -19.89 19.11 5.49
N VAL A 401 -18.63 19.50 5.36
CA VAL A 401 -17.51 18.59 5.09
C VAL A 401 -16.92 18.16 6.43
N PHE A 402 -16.67 16.86 6.64
CA PHE A 402 -16.02 16.38 7.85
C PHE A 402 -14.65 17.06 7.99
N ARG A 403 -14.49 17.88 9.03
CA ARG A 403 -13.22 18.52 9.40
C ARG A 403 -12.62 17.77 10.57
N GLY A 404 -11.43 17.19 10.39
CA GLY A 404 -10.77 16.43 11.43
C GLY A 404 -9.92 15.29 10.87
N GLY A 405 -9.82 14.23 11.65
CA GLY A 405 -9.02 13.07 11.30
C GLY A 405 -9.49 11.82 12.01
N PHE A 406 -8.67 10.80 12.01
CA PHE A 406 -8.91 9.58 12.77
C PHE A 406 -7.63 9.10 13.42
N ILE A 407 -7.79 8.37 14.52
CA ILE A 407 -6.76 7.55 15.14
C ILE A 407 -7.21 6.10 14.96
N LEU A 408 -6.31 5.24 14.53
CA LEU A 408 -6.56 3.83 14.27
C LEU A 408 -5.69 2.94 15.12
N GLU A 409 -6.20 1.76 15.43
CA GLU A 409 -5.42 0.62 15.86
C GLU A 409 -5.41 -0.43 14.75
N LYS A 410 -4.33 -1.19 14.65
CA LYS A 410 -4.20 -2.23 13.63
C LYS A 410 -3.35 -3.39 14.11
N ASP A 411 -3.50 -4.47 13.34
CA ASP A 411 -2.83 -5.75 13.53
C ASP A 411 -2.99 -6.36 14.94
N PRO A 412 -4.18 -6.27 15.58
CA PRO A 412 -4.42 -7.00 16.81
C PRO A 412 -4.45 -8.50 16.51
N GLU A 413 -3.62 -9.28 17.21
CA GLU A 413 -3.63 -10.75 17.09
C GLU A 413 -4.98 -11.37 17.51
N ASP A 414 -5.68 -10.72 18.44
CA ASP A 414 -7.00 -11.14 18.91
C ASP A 414 -7.88 -9.93 19.27
N LEU A 415 -9.18 -10.18 19.49
CA LEU A 415 -10.13 -9.12 19.84
C LEU A 415 -9.81 -8.42 21.15
N ARG A 416 -9.14 -9.10 22.09
CA ARG A 416 -8.73 -8.50 23.36
C ARG A 416 -7.69 -7.41 23.12
N ARG A 417 -6.73 -7.66 22.23
CA ARG A 417 -5.73 -6.66 21.81
C ARG A 417 -6.38 -5.51 21.06
N CYS A 418 -7.35 -5.78 20.17
CA CYS A 418 -8.12 -4.72 19.54
C CYS A 418 -8.79 -3.82 20.58
N ALA A 419 -9.51 -4.42 21.54
CA ALA A 419 -10.20 -3.68 22.60
C ALA A 419 -9.24 -2.83 23.46
N GLU A 420 -8.02 -3.31 23.70
CA GLU A 420 -6.97 -2.55 24.37
C GLU A 420 -6.41 -1.44 23.49
N GLY A 421 -6.24 -1.66 22.18
CA GLY A 421 -5.89 -0.63 21.21
C GLY A 421 -6.90 0.52 21.22
N ILE A 422 -8.20 0.21 21.17
CA ILE A 422 -9.29 1.19 21.30
C ILE A 422 -9.26 1.92 22.66
N ARG A 423 -8.92 1.22 23.74
CA ARG A 423 -8.73 1.83 25.07
C ARG A 423 -7.56 2.83 25.06
N ILE A 424 -6.44 2.48 24.44
CA ILE A 424 -5.31 3.40 24.28
C ILE A 424 -5.74 4.64 23.47
N ILE A 425 -6.43 4.45 22.34
CA ILE A 425 -6.96 5.54 21.52
C ILE A 425 -7.86 6.48 22.35
N SER A 426 -8.77 5.93 23.15
CA SER A 426 -9.64 6.74 24.03
C SER A 426 -8.84 7.65 24.96
N ARG A 427 -7.72 7.14 25.50
CA ARG A 427 -6.85 7.91 26.40
C ARG A 427 -6.05 8.95 25.65
N VAL A 428 -5.60 8.65 24.42
CA VAL A 428 -4.91 9.62 23.55
C VAL A 428 -5.84 10.78 23.21
N ILE A 429 -7.09 10.51 22.84
CA ILE A 429 -8.10 11.55 22.55
C ILE A 429 -8.36 12.42 23.79
N ALA A 430 -8.37 11.83 24.98
CA ALA A 430 -8.57 12.54 26.25
C ALA A 430 -7.32 13.25 26.79
N SER A 431 -6.15 13.09 26.14
CA SER A 431 -4.88 13.67 26.60
C SER A 431 -4.86 15.19 26.48
N ARG A 432 -4.04 15.84 27.31
CA ARG A 432 -3.83 17.29 27.22
C ARG A 432 -3.23 17.69 25.88
N ALA A 433 -2.33 16.87 25.34
CA ALA A 433 -1.72 17.10 24.04
C ALA A 433 -2.74 17.19 22.90
N PHE A 434 -3.81 16.38 22.96
CA PHE A 434 -4.79 16.26 21.89
C PHE A 434 -6.03 17.16 22.08
N SER A 435 -6.22 17.74 23.27
CA SER A 435 -7.46 18.43 23.66
C SER A 435 -7.89 19.54 22.70
N LYS A 436 -6.95 20.23 22.03
CA LYS A 436 -7.24 21.31 21.06
C LYS A 436 -8.00 20.85 19.81
N PHE A 437 -7.94 19.57 19.49
CA PHE A 437 -8.62 18.97 18.33
C PHE A 437 -9.95 18.31 18.68
N THR A 438 -10.41 18.44 19.92
CA THR A 438 -11.62 17.79 20.42
C THR A 438 -12.62 18.82 20.90
N TYR A 439 -13.91 18.49 20.77
CA TYR A 439 -14.97 19.29 21.38
C TYR A 439 -15.20 18.82 22.83
N PRO A 440 -15.18 19.73 23.82
CA PRO A 440 -15.33 19.36 25.24
C PRO A 440 -16.64 18.62 25.57
N TYR A 441 -17.67 18.76 24.73
CA TYR A 441 -18.99 18.16 24.91
C TYR A 441 -19.18 16.84 24.13
N LEU A 442 -18.21 16.41 23.31
CA LEU A 442 -18.25 15.13 22.60
C LEU A 442 -17.55 14.06 23.45
N SER A 443 -18.32 13.10 23.94
CA SER A 443 -17.79 11.97 24.71
C SER A 443 -17.24 10.87 23.79
N PHE A 444 -16.34 10.03 24.30
CA PHE A 444 -15.81 8.90 23.53
C PHE A 444 -16.92 7.93 23.02
N PRO A 445 -17.95 7.58 23.82
CA PRO A 445 -19.09 6.81 23.31
C PRO A 445 -19.85 7.49 22.16
N ALA A 446 -19.91 8.83 22.13
CA ALA A 446 -20.49 9.55 21.01
C ALA A 446 -19.63 9.44 19.74
N LEU A 447 -18.30 9.49 19.86
CA LEU A 447 -17.37 9.26 18.74
C LEU A 447 -17.47 7.82 18.20
N VAL A 448 -17.63 6.84 19.10
CA VAL A 448 -17.86 5.44 18.72
C VAL A 448 -19.17 5.32 17.92
N ASN A 449 -20.27 5.87 18.41
CA ASN A 449 -21.55 5.82 17.71
C ASN A 449 -21.50 6.51 16.34
N MET A 450 -20.84 7.67 16.26
CA MET A 450 -20.61 8.38 15.02
C MET A 450 -19.79 7.54 14.03
N THR A 451 -18.70 6.94 14.50
CA THR A 451 -17.85 6.07 13.68
C THR A 451 -18.62 4.87 13.15
N LEU A 452 -19.45 4.25 13.99
CA LEU A 452 -20.32 3.15 13.58
C LEU A 452 -21.42 3.57 12.62
N SER A 453 -21.72 4.85 12.44
CA SER A 453 -22.65 5.24 11.36
C SER A 453 -22.01 5.17 9.98
N PHE A 454 -20.67 5.09 9.89
CA PHE A 454 -19.99 5.04 8.61
C PHE A 454 -20.09 3.65 7.97
N PRO A 455 -20.31 3.57 6.65
CA PRO A 455 -20.44 2.30 5.93
C PRO A 455 -19.06 1.73 5.59
N VAL A 456 -18.25 1.42 6.61
CA VAL A 456 -16.86 0.96 6.42
C VAL A 456 -16.74 -0.52 6.04
N ASN A 457 -17.81 -1.30 6.20
CA ASN A 457 -17.93 -2.71 5.82
C ASN A 457 -19.42 -3.08 5.64
N MET A 458 -19.69 -4.33 5.23
CA MET A 458 -21.05 -4.90 5.09
C MET A 458 -21.52 -5.69 6.31
N LEU A 459 -20.83 -5.58 7.45
CA LEU A 459 -21.14 -6.37 8.65
C LEU A 459 -22.39 -5.84 9.38
N PRO A 460 -23.21 -6.74 9.97
CA PRO A 460 -24.32 -6.33 10.81
C PRO A 460 -23.85 -5.53 12.03
N LYS A 461 -24.53 -4.43 12.33
CA LYS A 461 -24.27 -3.60 13.51
C LYS A 461 -25.20 -4.01 14.66
N HIS A 462 -24.63 -4.18 15.84
CA HIS A 462 -25.35 -4.64 17.03
C HIS A 462 -25.78 -3.47 17.93
N ASN A 463 -26.83 -3.66 18.75
CA ASN A 463 -27.36 -2.58 19.60
C ASN A 463 -26.51 -2.28 20.85
N ASN A 464 -25.62 -3.19 21.27
CA ASN A 464 -24.81 -3.06 22.50
C ASN A 464 -23.38 -2.51 22.28
N VAL A 465 -23.07 -2.00 21.09
CA VAL A 465 -21.69 -1.72 20.67
C VAL A 465 -21.01 -0.64 21.51
N THR A 466 -21.76 0.35 22.00
CA THR A 466 -21.21 1.44 22.82
C THR A 466 -20.74 1.00 24.20
N SER A 467 -21.09 -0.21 24.64
CA SER A 467 -20.72 -0.77 25.95
C SER A 467 -19.55 -1.76 25.92
N SER A 468 -19.12 -2.22 24.74
CA SER A 468 -18.04 -3.21 24.59
C SER A 468 -17.10 -2.84 23.44
N HIS A 469 -15.82 -2.58 23.75
CA HIS A 469 -14.80 -2.34 22.72
C HIS A 469 -14.60 -3.55 21.80
N GLU A 470 -14.75 -4.79 22.30
CA GLU A 470 -14.64 -5.98 21.46
C GLU A 470 -15.77 -6.04 20.42
N GLN A 471 -16.99 -5.65 20.80
CA GLN A 471 -18.10 -5.57 19.86
C GLN A 471 -17.87 -4.46 18.83
N PHE A 472 -17.33 -3.31 19.28
CA PHE A 472 -16.93 -2.24 18.36
C PHE A 472 -15.89 -2.75 17.35
N CYS A 473 -14.89 -3.49 17.80
CA CYS A 473 -13.87 -4.08 16.94
C CYS A 473 -14.51 -4.96 15.86
N ARG A 474 -15.44 -5.84 16.21
CA ARG A 474 -16.14 -6.71 15.24
C ARG A 474 -16.97 -5.91 14.24
N ASP A 475 -17.75 -4.95 14.71
CA ASP A 475 -18.73 -4.25 13.87
C ASP A 475 -18.07 -3.20 12.95
N SER A 476 -16.90 -2.68 13.34
CA SER A 476 -16.20 -1.62 12.60
C SER A 476 -14.91 -2.08 11.91
N VAL A 477 -14.60 -3.38 11.91
CA VAL A 477 -13.35 -3.88 11.33
C VAL A 477 -13.24 -3.51 9.85
N MET A 478 -12.05 -3.07 9.49
CA MET A 478 -11.62 -2.75 8.14
C MET A 478 -10.33 -3.51 7.84
N THR A 479 -10.00 -3.59 6.56
CA THR A 479 -8.64 -3.95 6.14
C THR A 479 -7.69 -2.79 6.41
N ILE A 480 -6.43 -3.08 6.71
CA ILE A 480 -5.33 -2.08 6.64
C ILE A 480 -4.57 -2.14 5.31
N TRP A 481 -5.10 -2.89 4.34
CA TRP A 481 -4.54 -3.10 3.00
C TRP A 481 -3.17 -3.77 3.00
N HIS A 482 -2.86 -4.51 4.07
CA HIS A 482 -1.60 -5.25 4.21
C HIS A 482 -1.81 -6.75 4.01
N TYR A 483 -2.83 -7.15 3.25
CA TYR A 483 -3.07 -8.55 2.95
C TYR A 483 -1.88 -9.21 2.24
N HIS A 484 -1.62 -10.46 2.63
CA HIS A 484 -0.44 -11.22 2.25
C HIS A 484 -0.75 -12.72 2.29
N GLY A 485 0.24 -13.55 1.92
CA GLY A 485 0.07 -15.00 1.83
C GLY A 485 -0.47 -15.49 0.49
N GLY A 486 -0.84 -16.77 0.41
CA GLY A 486 -1.25 -17.44 -0.82
C GLY A 486 -0.13 -18.23 -1.52
N ASN A 487 1.14 -17.86 -1.34
CA ASN A 487 2.32 -18.59 -1.85
C ASN A 487 3.45 -18.69 -0.81
N GLN A 488 3.09 -19.00 0.43
CA GLN A 488 4.00 -18.92 1.58
C GLN A 488 5.29 -19.74 1.40
N VAL A 489 6.42 -19.19 1.86
CA VAL A 489 7.71 -19.90 1.97
C VAL A 489 7.56 -21.16 2.82
N GLY A 490 8.15 -22.27 2.36
CA GLY A 490 8.06 -23.60 2.97
C GLY A 490 6.77 -24.36 2.63
N LYS A 491 5.80 -23.73 1.97
CA LYS A 491 4.52 -24.36 1.57
C LYS A 491 4.33 -24.43 0.06
N VAL A 492 4.55 -23.30 -0.63
CA VAL A 492 4.41 -23.19 -2.09
C VAL A 492 5.75 -22.91 -2.76
N VAL A 493 6.59 -22.10 -2.11
CA VAL A 493 7.95 -21.81 -2.55
C VAL A 493 8.98 -22.30 -1.54
N ASP A 494 10.20 -22.58 -1.98
CA ASP A 494 11.34 -22.88 -1.12
C ASP A 494 11.98 -21.59 -0.53
N ASN A 495 13.07 -21.74 0.23
CA ASN A 495 13.80 -20.61 0.84
C ASN A 495 14.53 -19.72 -0.19
N ASP A 496 14.66 -20.19 -1.45
CA ASP A 496 15.13 -19.39 -2.58
C ASP A 496 13.94 -18.81 -3.38
N TYR A 497 12.73 -18.87 -2.85
CA TYR A 497 11.50 -18.39 -3.50
C TYR A 497 11.13 -19.14 -4.79
N LYS A 498 11.70 -20.32 -5.05
CA LYS A 498 11.35 -21.15 -6.21
C LYS A 498 10.09 -21.94 -5.94
N VAL A 499 9.21 -22.00 -6.94
CA VAL A 499 7.95 -22.76 -6.85
C VAL A 499 8.25 -24.25 -6.73
N LEU A 500 7.76 -24.86 -5.65
CA LEU A 500 7.98 -26.28 -5.39
C LEU A 500 7.35 -27.13 -6.50
N GLY A 501 8.14 -28.08 -7.02
CA GLY A 501 7.71 -28.98 -8.09
C GLY A 501 7.83 -28.42 -9.52
N VAL A 502 8.33 -27.19 -9.67
CA VAL A 502 8.50 -26.52 -10.97
C VAL A 502 9.92 -25.98 -11.11
N ASP A 503 10.51 -26.08 -12.30
CA ASP A 503 11.81 -25.49 -12.60
C ASP A 503 11.64 -24.12 -13.30
N ALA A 504 12.60 -23.21 -13.08
CA ALA A 504 12.68 -21.87 -13.69
C ALA A 504 11.49 -20.94 -13.38
N LEU A 505 10.88 -21.08 -12.20
CA LEU A 505 9.77 -20.25 -11.74
C LEU A 505 9.95 -19.85 -10.27
N ARG A 506 9.81 -18.55 -9.98
CA ARG A 506 9.82 -18.00 -8.61
C ARG A 506 8.61 -17.13 -8.31
N VAL A 507 8.37 -16.87 -7.03
CA VAL A 507 7.42 -15.86 -6.56
C VAL A 507 8.12 -14.92 -5.60
N ILE A 508 8.19 -13.64 -5.93
CA ILE A 508 8.83 -12.59 -5.12
C ILE A 508 7.86 -11.42 -4.99
N ASP A 509 7.01 -11.49 -3.98
CA ASP A 509 6.10 -10.44 -3.53
C ASP A 509 5.49 -10.79 -2.15
N GLY A 510 4.56 -9.98 -1.66
CA GLY A 510 3.87 -10.19 -0.38
C GLY A 510 3.06 -11.49 -0.28
N SER A 511 2.82 -12.22 -1.39
CA SER A 511 2.17 -13.53 -1.33
C SER A 511 3.00 -14.60 -0.61
N THR A 512 4.30 -14.35 -0.44
CA THR A 512 5.26 -15.28 0.17
C THR A 512 5.33 -15.14 1.69
N PHE A 513 4.76 -14.08 2.25
CA PHE A 513 4.81 -13.80 3.68
C PHE A 513 3.85 -14.68 4.49
N GLN A 514 4.29 -15.07 5.68
CA GLN A 514 3.46 -15.80 6.65
C GLN A 514 2.68 -14.86 7.58
N TYR A 515 3.26 -13.71 7.88
CA TYR A 515 2.72 -12.65 8.72
C TYR A 515 3.32 -11.30 8.27
N SER A 516 2.71 -10.20 8.70
CA SER A 516 3.21 -8.85 8.38
C SER A 516 4.61 -8.63 8.98
N PRO A 517 5.57 -8.05 8.23
CA PRO A 517 6.95 -7.85 8.70
C PRO A 517 7.12 -6.75 9.76
N GLY A 518 6.06 -6.01 10.05
CA GLY A 518 6.06 -4.91 10.99
C GLY A 518 4.80 -4.08 10.83
N THR A 519 4.88 -2.79 11.14
CA THR A 519 3.72 -1.90 11.07
C THR A 519 3.28 -1.65 9.62
N ASN A 520 4.20 -1.56 8.66
CA ASN A 520 3.85 -1.44 7.24
C ASN A 520 4.79 -2.30 6.38
N PRO A 521 4.27 -3.13 5.47
CA PRO A 521 5.09 -4.07 4.70
C PRO A 521 5.83 -3.43 3.53
N GLN A 522 5.48 -2.21 3.09
CA GLN A 522 5.93 -1.71 1.78
C GLN A 522 7.46 -1.67 1.62
N ALA A 523 8.17 -1.22 2.67
CA ALA A 523 9.62 -1.13 2.63
C ALA A 523 10.24 -2.52 2.47
N THR A 524 9.72 -3.49 3.24
CA THR A 524 10.18 -4.89 3.20
C THR A 524 9.87 -5.53 1.86
N VAL A 525 8.74 -5.22 1.23
CA VAL A 525 8.40 -5.74 -0.11
C VAL A 525 9.29 -5.12 -1.20
N MET A 526 9.63 -3.82 -1.11
CA MET A 526 10.60 -3.20 -2.01
C MET A 526 12.01 -3.78 -1.80
N MET A 527 12.41 -3.96 -0.54
CA MET A 527 13.68 -4.57 -0.14
C MET A 527 13.78 -6.00 -0.66
N LEU A 528 12.74 -6.82 -0.49
CA LEU A 528 12.67 -8.20 -0.96
C LEU A 528 12.85 -8.32 -2.48
N GLY A 529 12.33 -7.35 -3.24
CA GLY A 529 12.49 -7.36 -4.69
C GLY A 529 13.94 -7.20 -5.14
N ARG A 530 14.75 -6.46 -4.38
CA ARG A 530 16.16 -6.24 -4.69
C ARG A 530 17.05 -7.34 -4.15
#